data_AF-A0A920LKY1-F1
#
_entry.id   AF-A0A920LKY1-F1
#
_cell.length_a   1.000
_cell.length_b   1.000
_cell.length_c   1.000
_cell.angle_alpha   90.00
_cell.angle_beta   90.00
_cell.angle_gamma   90.00
#
_symmetry.space_group_name_H-M   'P 1'
#
loop_
_entity.id
_entity.type
_entity.pdbx_description
1 polymer ?
#
loop_
_entity_poly.entity_id
_entity_poly.type
_entity_poly.pdbx_seq_one_letter_code
_entity_poly.pdbx_strand_id
1 'polypeptide(L)'
;MGGGMPIGAFISSWSFMNKLTFQPKLGHITTFGGHPISCTASLETLKQIKNTSILSTIESKEKVFRKNLIHSKIKEIRGMGLMLAIELGCSKICKKLVDEALNKN
;
A
#
# COMPACT_ATOMS: atom_id res chain seq x y z
N MET A 1 4.89 -4.73 1.99
CA MET A 1 5.59 -6.02 1.90
C MET A 1 7.08 -5.80 1.65
N GLY A 2 7.55 -5.56 0.43
CA GLY A 2 9.00 -5.54 0.14
C GLY A 2 9.83 -4.33 0.60
N GLY A 3 9.28 -3.39 1.36
CA GLY A 3 10.04 -2.22 1.84
C GLY A 3 10.66 -1.36 0.74
N GLY A 4 10.06 -1.36 -0.47
CA GLY A 4 10.62 -0.72 -1.66
C GLY A 4 11.17 -1.70 -2.69
N MET A 5 11.48 -2.95 -2.31
CA MET A 5 11.89 -4.00 -3.25
C MET A 5 10.69 -4.65 -3.95
N PRO A 6 10.84 -5.06 -5.24
CA PRO A 6 9.78 -5.75 -5.97
C PRO A 6 9.54 -7.14 -5.39
N ILE A 7 8.34 -7.33 -4.83
CA ILE A 7 7.86 -8.62 -4.36
C ILE A 7 6.34 -8.64 -4.29
N GLY A 8 5.75 -9.76 -4.70
CA GLY A 8 4.36 -10.10 -4.50
C GLY A 8 4.24 -11.43 -3.78
N ALA A 9 3.15 -11.62 -3.06
CA ALA A 9 2.82 -12.89 -2.43
C ALA A 9 1.33 -13.18 -2.65
N PHE A 10 1.04 -14.43 -2.95
CA PHE A 10 -0.31 -14.97 -2.98
C PHE A 10 -0.40 -16.02 -1.87
N ILE A 11 -1.35 -15.83 -0.95
CA ILE A 11 -1.52 -16.70 0.22
C ILE A 11 -2.97 -17.20 0.22
N SER A 12 -3.13 -18.51 0.37
CA SER A 12 -4.43 -19.16 0.52
C SER A 12 -4.32 -20.32 1.52
N SER A 13 -5.43 -20.97 1.85
CA SER A 13 -5.40 -22.17 2.68
C SER A 13 -4.59 -23.27 2.02
N TRP A 14 -4.08 -24.20 2.82
CA TRP A 14 -3.31 -25.33 2.30
C TRP A 14 -4.11 -26.14 1.25
N SER A 15 -5.41 -26.36 1.48
CA SER A 15 -6.27 -27.11 0.56
C SER A 15 -6.40 -26.46 -0.83
N PHE A 16 -6.35 -25.13 -0.91
CA PHE A 16 -6.36 -24.41 -2.18
C PHE A 16 -4.96 -24.31 -2.79
N MET A 17 -3.94 -23.98 -1.98
CA MET A 17 -2.55 -23.89 -2.46
C MET A 17 -2.06 -25.22 -3.06
N ASN A 18 -2.42 -26.35 -2.45
CA ASN A 18 -2.02 -27.68 -2.93
C ASN A 18 -2.57 -28.02 -4.33
N LYS A 19 -3.66 -27.37 -4.76
CA LYS A 19 -4.19 -27.56 -6.13
C LYS A 19 -3.25 -27.02 -7.20
N LEU A 20 -2.37 -26.08 -6.86
CA LEU A 20 -1.42 -25.47 -7.80
C LEU A 20 -0.17 -26.32 -8.05
N THR A 21 0.01 -27.43 -7.31
CA THR A 21 1.23 -28.24 -7.35
C THR A 21 1.32 -29.13 -8.58
N PHE A 22 0.20 -29.73 -9.01
CA PHE A 22 0.23 -30.90 -9.90
C PHE A 22 -0.34 -30.65 -11.31
N GLN A 23 -1.20 -29.65 -11.50
CA GLN A 23 -1.92 -29.42 -12.76
C GLN A 23 -1.96 -27.92 -13.12
N PRO A 24 -1.07 -27.42 -14.01
CA PRO A 24 0.10 -28.11 -14.57
C PRO A 24 1.19 -28.33 -13.50
N LYS A 25 2.01 -29.38 -13.63
CA LYS A 25 3.21 -29.51 -12.80
C LYS A 25 4.08 -28.27 -13.00
N LEU A 26 4.50 -27.64 -11.91
CA LEU A 26 5.25 -26.37 -11.93
C LEU A 26 4.51 -25.22 -12.64
N GLY A 27 3.17 -25.29 -12.76
CA GLY A 27 2.39 -24.32 -13.55
C GLY A 27 2.28 -22.93 -12.94
N HIS A 28 2.56 -22.78 -11.64
CA HIS A 28 2.45 -21.53 -10.91
C HIS A 28 3.80 -21.09 -10.32
N ILE A 29 4.79 -20.94 -11.20
CA ILE A 29 6.15 -20.48 -10.85
C ILE A 29 6.46 -19.16 -11.57
N THR A 30 7.50 -18.48 -11.12
CA THR A 30 8.04 -17.28 -11.76
C THR A 30 9.54 -17.21 -11.53
N THR A 31 10.30 -16.64 -12.46
CA THR A 31 11.77 -16.62 -12.44
C THR A 31 12.34 -15.90 -11.23
N PHE A 32 11.75 -14.77 -10.83
CA PHE A 32 12.26 -13.92 -9.74
C PHE A 32 11.40 -14.00 -8.46
N GLY A 33 10.40 -14.88 -8.43
CA GLY A 33 9.59 -15.08 -7.24
C GLY A 33 10.44 -15.64 -6.10
N GLY A 34 10.37 -15.01 -4.94
CA GLY A 34 11.17 -15.43 -3.78
C GLY A 34 12.65 -15.05 -3.86
N HIS A 35 13.03 -14.08 -4.71
CA HIS A 35 14.42 -13.61 -4.78
C HIS A 35 14.97 -13.22 -3.39
N PRO A 36 16.17 -13.71 -2.98
CA PRO A 36 16.67 -13.54 -1.60
C PRO A 36 16.71 -12.09 -1.11
N ILE A 37 17.11 -11.14 -1.95
CA ILE A 37 17.15 -9.72 -1.58
C ILE A 37 15.73 -9.18 -1.29
N SER A 38 14.77 -9.50 -2.14
CA SER A 38 13.37 -9.10 -1.96
C SER A 38 12.74 -9.76 -0.73
N CYS A 39 13.10 -11.02 -0.46
CA CYS A 39 12.67 -11.74 0.74
C CYS A 39 13.23 -11.10 2.02
N THR A 40 14.52 -10.79 2.05
CA THR A 40 15.15 -10.10 3.20
C THR A 40 14.52 -8.74 3.46
N ALA A 41 14.33 -7.92 2.42
CA ALA A 41 13.67 -6.62 2.55
C ALA A 41 12.22 -6.76 3.09
N SER A 42 11.51 -7.80 2.66
CA SER A 42 10.16 -8.09 3.17
C SER A 42 10.15 -8.49 4.63
N LEU A 43 11.10 -9.33 5.04
CA LEU A 43 11.24 -9.76 6.42
C LEU A 43 11.55 -8.58 7.34
N GLU A 44 12.50 -7.72 6.96
CA GLU A 44 12.83 -6.54 7.75
C GLU A 44 11.69 -5.53 7.80
N THR A 45 10.96 -5.35 6.69
CA THR A 45 9.74 -4.53 6.68
C THR A 45 8.68 -5.08 7.65
N LEU A 46 8.48 -6.41 7.67
CA LEU A 46 7.54 -7.04 8.58
C LEU A 46 7.97 -6.88 10.04
N LYS A 47 9.26 -7.09 10.35
CA LYS A 47 9.81 -6.85 11.69
C LYS A 47 9.59 -5.41 12.12
N GLN A 48 9.84 -4.45 11.23
CA GLN A 48 9.62 -3.03 11.52
C GLN A 48 8.15 -2.75 11.85
N ILE A 49 7.22 -3.33 11.09
CA ILE A 49 5.78 -3.17 11.36
C ILE A 49 5.37 -3.82 12.69
N LYS A 50 5.90 -5.01 13.02
CA LYS A 50 5.50 -5.76 14.23
C LYS A 50 6.19 -5.27 15.51
N ASN A 51 7.45 -4.86 15.42
CA ASN A 51 8.31 -4.60 16.58
C ASN A 51 8.40 -3.12 16.93
N THR A 52 7.82 -2.23 16.13
CA THR A 52 7.73 -0.80 16.43
C THR A 52 6.30 -0.38 16.73
N SER A 53 6.13 0.82 17.26
CA SER A 53 4.83 1.43 17.54
C SER A 53 4.17 2.04 16.29
N ILE A 54 4.65 1.75 15.07
CA ILE A 54 4.15 2.46 13.88
C ILE A 54 2.64 2.33 13.69
N LEU A 55 2.08 1.14 13.97
CA LEU A 55 0.65 0.88 13.82
C LEU A 55 -0.21 1.71 14.79
N SER A 56 0.24 1.90 16.03
CA SER A 56 -0.50 2.73 17.00
C SER A 56 -0.46 4.22 16.66
N THR A 57 0.50 4.66 15.83
CA THR A 57 0.55 6.06 15.36
C THR A 57 -0.38 6.37 14.18
N ILE A 58 -0.99 5.35 13.55
CA ILE A 58 -1.78 5.54 12.31
C ILE A 58 -3.01 6.40 12.57
N GLU A 59 -3.76 6.13 13.63
CA GLU A 59 -5.02 6.84 13.93
C GLU A 59 -4.77 8.32 14.27
N SER A 60 -3.73 8.61 15.06
CA SER A 60 -3.40 9.99 15.42
C SER A 60 -2.95 10.79 14.20
N LYS A 61 -2.17 10.19 13.29
CA LYS A 61 -1.76 10.81 12.03
C LYS A 61 -2.94 11.00 11.07
N GLU A 62 -3.85 10.04 10.97
CA GLU A 62 -5.08 10.19 10.18
C GLU A 62 -5.90 11.41 10.64
N LYS A 63 -6.07 11.57 11.96
CA LYS A 63 -6.77 12.72 12.56
C LYS A 63 -6.14 14.06 12.17
N VAL A 64 -4.81 14.12 12.06
CA VAL A 64 -4.10 15.33 11.60
C VAL A 64 -4.50 15.69 10.16
N PHE A 65 -4.54 14.72 9.24
CA PHE A 65 -4.97 14.99 7.86
C PHE A 65 -6.42 15.46 7.80
N ARG A 66 -7.33 14.76 8.49
CA ARG A 66 -8.77 15.11 8.49
C ARG A 66 -9.05 16.48 9.11
N LYS A 67 -8.29 16.86 10.15
CA LYS A 67 -8.42 18.16 10.81
C LYS A 67 -7.93 19.31 9.93
N ASN A 68 -6.86 19.10 9.14
CA ASN A 68 -6.20 20.18 8.40
C ASN A 68 -6.64 20.30 6.94
N LEU A 69 -7.13 19.24 6.31
CA LEU A 69 -7.60 19.25 4.92
C LEU A 69 -9.02 19.82 4.82
N ILE A 70 -9.19 21.08 5.23
CA ILE A 70 -10.47 21.80 5.14
C ILE A 70 -10.38 22.82 4.01
N HIS A 71 -11.14 22.61 2.95
CA HIS A 71 -11.21 23.54 1.82
C HIS A 71 -12.55 23.42 1.10
N SER A 72 -13.12 24.53 0.63
CA SER A 72 -14.46 24.56 0.00
C SER A 72 -14.61 23.69 -1.24
N LYS A 73 -13.50 23.44 -1.95
CA LYS A 73 -13.44 22.55 -3.12
C LYS A 73 -13.36 21.05 -2.76
N ILE A 74 -13.09 20.71 -1.51
CA ILE A 74 -13.11 19.32 -1.04
C ILE A 74 -14.57 18.97 -0.73
N LYS A 75 -15.12 18.03 -1.50
CA LYS A 75 -16.46 17.50 -1.29
C LYS A 75 -16.48 16.51 -0.13
N GLU A 76 -15.47 15.66 -0.05
CA GLU A 76 -15.33 14.65 1.00
C GLU A 76 -13.90 14.12 1.11
N ILE A 77 -13.62 13.48 2.24
CA ILE A 77 -12.37 12.75 2.52
C ILE A 77 -12.71 11.30 2.84
N ARG A 78 -12.36 10.38 1.94
CA ARG A 78 -12.59 8.93 2.08
C ARG A 78 -11.31 8.18 2.41
N GLY A 79 -11.46 6.96 2.92
CA GLY A 79 -10.34 6.06 3.23
C GLY A 79 -10.19 5.75 4.71
N MET A 80 -9.14 5.02 5.05
CA MET A 80 -8.88 4.49 6.39
C MET A 80 -7.38 4.57 6.71
N GLY A 81 -7.05 4.97 7.93
CA GLY A 81 -5.68 5.14 8.37
C GLY A 81 -4.95 6.17 7.52
N LEU A 82 -3.80 5.79 6.97
CA LEU A 82 -2.99 6.65 6.09
C LEU A 82 -3.28 6.46 4.60
N MET A 83 -4.26 5.62 4.25
CA MET A 83 -4.75 5.51 2.87
C MET A 83 -5.98 6.41 2.72
N LEU A 84 -5.74 7.70 2.52
CA LEU A 84 -6.78 8.74 2.40
C LEU A 84 -6.86 9.29 0.97
N ALA A 85 -8.06 9.65 0.55
CA ALA A 85 -8.32 10.33 -0.72
C ALA A 85 -9.26 11.51 -0.52
N ILE A 86 -8.99 12.62 -1.21
CA ILE A 86 -9.87 13.79 -1.27
C ILE A 86 -10.67 13.78 -2.57
N GLU A 87 -11.98 14.02 -2.49
CA GLU A 87 -12.82 14.21 -3.66
C GLU A 87 -12.99 15.70 -3.97
N LEU A 88 -12.66 16.09 -5.20
CA LEU A 88 -12.74 17.49 -5.66
C LEU A 88 -13.87 17.72 -6.69
N GLY A 89 -14.59 16.66 -7.07
CA GLY A 89 -15.72 16.70 -8.01
C GLY A 89 -15.41 17.10 -9.46
N CYS A 90 -14.16 17.46 -9.78
CA CYS A 90 -13.75 17.84 -11.13
C CYS A 90 -12.33 17.34 -11.43
N SER A 91 -12.17 16.59 -12.52
CA SER A 91 -10.88 16.06 -12.96
C SER A 91 -9.85 17.15 -13.28
N LYS A 92 -10.28 18.28 -13.85
CA LYS A 92 -9.39 19.43 -14.15
C LYS A 92 -8.79 20.04 -12.89
N ILE A 93 -9.59 20.20 -11.83
CA ILE A 93 -9.13 20.73 -10.54
C ILE A 93 -8.17 19.74 -9.89
N CYS A 94 -8.50 18.45 -9.91
CA CYS A 94 -7.63 17.40 -9.39
C CYS A 94 -6.27 17.39 -10.09
N LYS A 95 -6.26 17.41 -11.42
CA LYS A 95 -5.01 17.45 -12.20
C LYS A 95 -4.18 18.70 -11.87
N LYS A 96 -4.81 19.88 -11.88
CA LYS A 96 -4.13 21.13 -11.53
C LYS A 96 -3.53 21.09 -10.13
N LEU A 97 -4.25 20.54 -9.15
CA LEU A 97 -3.75 20.39 -7.78
C LEU A 97 -2.52 19.49 -7.72
N VAL A 98 -2.55 18.35 -8.42
CA VAL A 98 -1.42 17.42 -8.48
C VAL A 98 -0.22 18.09 -9.15
N ASP A 99 -0.42 18.79 -10.27
CA ASP A 99 0.65 19.50 -10.97
C ASP A 99 1.27 20.61 -10.10
N GLU A 100 0.46 21.39 -9.38
CA GLU A 100 0.95 22.43 -8.46
C GLU A 100 1.68 21.83 -7.26
N ALA A 101 1.20 20.71 -6.70
CA ALA A 101 1.85 20.02 -5.59
C ALA A 101 3.21 19.43 -5.98
N LEU A 102 3.34 18.90 -7.20
CA LEU A 102 4.60 18.38 -7.74
C LEU A 102 5.64 19.47 -7.98
N ASN A 103 5.19 20.68 -8.34
CA ASN A 103 6.08 21.81 -8.62
C ASN A 103 6.51 22.60 -7.38
N LYS A 104 5.90 22.33 -6.22
CA LYS A 104 6.32 22.91 -4.93
C LYS A 104 7.34 21.98 -4.26
N ASN A 105 8.62 22.23 -4.54
CA ASN A 105 9.73 21.82 -3.68
C ASN A 105 10.13 22.98 -2.77
#